data_AF-A0A3B8VGZ1-F1
#
_entry.id   AF-A0A3B8VGZ1-F1
#
_cell.length_a   1.000
_cell.length_b   1.000
_cell.length_c   1.000
_cell.angle_alpha   90.00
_cell.angle_beta   90.00
_cell.angle_gamma   90.00
#
_symmetry.space_group_name_H-M   'P 1'
#
loop_
_entity.id
_entity.type
_entity.pdbx_description
1 polymer ?
#
loop_
_entity_poly.entity_id
_entity_poly.type
_entity_poly.pdbx_seq_one_letter_code
_entity_poly.pdbx_strand_id
1 'polypeptide(L)'
;MNSWPIVLKNGDHNNITKAGILFDKYGTKTQEKIIYCDSWKQGFLEAKKQGYTEALFVDSGTVIIDWKSFKNIIQTYPSRDLIAHLIWQADSFPKIHDQCWFANLQIFDENDFDPLDIDCPIPIRSDRNLHEDYTPLWIKPGKKRVSFKSEFFGQNLIAKQLDRGQGVLNWNNSIRELKYFLYRDTDWKQNCNIWFNEYINLSESQLWILNNEDIDVVDVSSMLTPGSGLFWMMNFISQRLTELQIVDISHIQTKFCQTLIEQWDGDDYGSFAWDFIQNNRLSHYEIDQANLSDLSRLKLRSKTYFVDHVNNFFNCTIEKFDIRDFKARWNQARQNKKITICQGDLIDWVLDGKSKNIEYIWKSNILSYKWTMLHNTENKIKKFIEMTSS
;
A
#
# COMPACT_ATOMS: atom_id res chain seq x y z
N MET A 1 -2.83 21.05 9.61
CA MET A 1 -2.83 19.92 10.55
C MET A 1 -1.39 19.63 10.91
N ASN A 2 -1.06 19.48 12.20
CA ASN A 2 0.28 19.03 12.59
C ASN A 2 0.47 17.60 12.08
N SER A 3 1.26 17.41 11.01
CA SER A 3 1.62 16.07 10.56
C SER A 3 2.84 15.61 11.36
N TRP A 4 2.64 14.64 12.24
CA TRP A 4 3.73 13.87 12.83
C TRP A 4 4.26 12.85 11.80
N PRO A 5 5.56 12.51 11.82
CA PRO A 5 6.12 11.50 10.96
C PRO A 5 5.80 10.12 11.52
N ILE A 6 6.00 9.11 10.68
CA ILE A 6 5.94 7.72 11.06
C ILE A 6 7.38 7.21 11.14
N VAL A 7 7.81 6.85 12.32
CA VAL A 7 9.11 6.20 12.55
C VAL A 7 8.88 4.69 12.39
N LEU A 8 9.32 4.15 11.25
CA LEU A 8 9.17 2.74 10.91
C LEU A 8 10.49 2.00 11.17
N LYS A 9 10.47 1.08 12.13
CA LYS A 9 11.62 0.20 12.39
C LYS A 9 11.69 -0.91 11.35
N ASN A 10 12.88 -1.12 10.80
CA ASN A 10 13.12 -2.10 9.75
C ASN A 10 12.93 -3.55 10.24
N GLY A 11 12.38 -4.39 9.36
CA GLY A 11 12.22 -5.82 9.58
C GLY A 11 11.61 -6.54 8.37
N ASP A 12 11.32 -7.83 8.54
CA ASP A 12 10.96 -8.75 7.45
C ASP A 12 9.63 -8.42 6.76
N HIS A 13 8.73 -7.68 7.44
CA HIS A 13 7.38 -7.38 6.96
C HIS A 13 7.20 -5.90 6.59
N ASN A 14 8.30 -5.21 6.27
CA ASN A 14 8.31 -3.79 5.94
C ASN A 14 7.34 -3.45 4.81
N ASN A 15 7.26 -4.27 3.76
CA ASN A 15 6.36 -4.05 2.63
C ASN A 15 4.88 -4.04 3.06
N ILE A 16 4.47 -4.92 3.96
CA ILE A 16 3.07 -5.02 4.40
C ILE A 16 2.72 -3.85 5.33
N THR A 17 3.61 -3.52 6.26
CA THR A 17 3.44 -2.33 7.12
C THR A 17 3.36 -1.05 6.28
N LYS A 18 4.27 -0.89 5.31
CA LYS A 18 4.23 0.23 4.36
C LYS A 18 2.93 0.23 3.56
N ALA A 19 2.42 -0.91 3.12
CA ALA A 19 1.15 -1.00 2.39
C ALA A 19 -0.03 -0.45 3.20
N GLY A 20 -0.06 -0.70 4.52
CA GLY A 20 -1.08 -0.17 5.42
C GLY A 20 -0.93 1.31 5.79
N ILE A 21 0.24 1.91 5.53
CA ILE A 21 0.54 3.32 5.82
C ILE A 21 0.42 4.19 4.57
N LEU A 22 1.10 3.77 3.49
CA LEU A 22 1.22 4.51 2.23
C LEU A 22 -0.04 4.44 1.37
N PHE A 23 -0.99 3.59 1.76
CA PHE A 23 -2.26 3.45 1.07
C PHE A 23 -3.40 3.36 2.07
N ASP A 24 -4.53 3.97 1.73
CA ASP A 24 -5.76 3.77 2.48
C ASP A 24 -6.34 2.37 2.27
N LYS A 25 -7.52 2.11 2.86
CA LYS A 25 -8.20 0.82 2.76
C LYS A 25 -8.34 0.33 1.30
N TYR A 26 -8.63 1.24 0.36
CA TYR A 26 -8.92 0.94 -1.04
C TYR A 26 -7.75 1.21 -2.00
N GLY A 27 -6.55 1.47 -1.49
CA GLY A 27 -5.37 1.63 -2.34
C GLY A 27 -5.11 3.05 -2.81
N THR A 28 -5.81 4.06 -2.29
CA THR A 28 -5.46 5.47 -2.55
C THR A 28 -4.17 5.79 -1.82
N LYS A 29 -3.18 6.33 -2.55
CA LYS A 29 -1.90 6.75 -1.94
C LYS A 29 -2.13 7.81 -0.87
N THR A 30 -1.47 7.64 0.27
CA THR A 30 -1.39 8.64 1.34
C THR A 30 -0.12 9.47 1.17
N GLN A 31 -0.08 10.65 1.79
CA GLN A 31 1.09 11.54 1.76
C GLN A 31 1.81 11.52 3.12
N GLU A 32 2.07 10.32 3.63
CA GLU A 32 2.71 10.18 4.94
C GLU A 32 4.22 10.21 4.82
N LYS A 33 4.86 10.93 5.75
CA LYS A 33 6.32 10.95 5.86
C LYS A 33 6.79 9.80 6.73
N ILE A 34 7.61 8.92 6.16
CA ILE A 34 8.21 7.80 6.87
C ILE A 34 9.69 8.08 7.14
N ILE A 35 10.12 7.90 8.38
CA ILE A 35 11.51 7.89 8.83
C ILE A 35 11.85 6.44 9.13
N TYR A 36 12.81 5.88 8.39
CA TYR A 36 13.27 4.51 8.59
C TYR A 36 14.35 4.46 9.67
N CYS A 37 14.33 3.44 10.51
CA CYS A 37 15.37 3.22 11.51
C CYS A 37 15.62 1.72 11.79
N ASP A 38 16.77 1.42 12.36
CA ASP A 38 17.11 0.06 12.83
C ASP A 38 16.90 -0.08 14.35
N SER A 39 16.76 1.05 15.06
CA SER A 39 16.40 1.11 16.48
C SER A 39 15.46 2.27 16.79
N TRP A 40 14.68 2.16 17.87
CA TRP A 40 13.78 3.22 18.31
C TRP A 40 14.51 4.51 18.67
N LYS A 41 15.68 4.38 19.30
CA LYS A 41 16.57 5.49 19.65
C LYS A 41 16.97 6.28 18.41
N GLN A 42 17.46 5.61 17.37
CA GLN A 42 17.84 6.25 16.10
C GLN A 42 16.66 6.98 15.45
N GLY A 43 15.51 6.32 15.36
CA GLY A 43 14.31 6.91 14.75
C GLY A 43 13.78 8.13 15.53
N PHE A 44 13.83 8.08 16.86
CA PHE A 44 13.50 9.19 17.74
C PHE A 44 14.42 10.39 17.51
N LEU A 45 15.73 10.18 17.49
CA LEU A 45 16.72 11.24 17.27
C LEU A 45 16.55 11.89 15.90
N GLU A 46 16.33 11.09 14.86
CA GLU A 46 16.12 11.61 13.50
C GLU A 46 14.81 12.42 13.40
N ALA A 47 13.73 11.96 14.03
CA ALA A 47 12.49 12.72 14.08
C ALA A 47 12.67 14.08 14.79
N LYS A 48 13.38 14.12 15.93
CA LYS A 48 13.71 15.38 16.62
C LYS A 48 14.60 16.29 15.79
N LYS A 49 15.63 15.75 15.15
CA LYS A 49 16.53 16.49 14.26
C LYS A 49 15.79 17.16 13.10
N GLN A 50 14.74 16.53 12.60
CA GLN A 50 13.86 17.10 11.56
C GLN A 50 12.80 18.08 12.10
N GLY A 51 12.84 18.42 13.39
CA GLY A 51 11.98 19.43 14.00
C GLY A 51 10.59 18.93 14.40
N TYR A 52 10.35 17.62 14.41
CA TYR A 52 9.06 17.08 14.82
C TYR A 52 8.88 17.15 16.34
N THR A 53 7.65 17.44 16.77
CA THR A 53 7.25 17.47 18.20
C THR A 53 6.55 16.20 18.64
N GLU A 54 5.94 15.47 17.72
CA GLU A 54 5.23 14.22 17.96
C GLU A 54 5.64 13.22 16.86
N ALA A 55 5.62 11.92 17.15
CA ALA A 55 5.79 10.87 16.15
C ALA A 55 5.01 9.60 16.50
N LEU A 56 4.60 8.88 15.46
CA LEU A 56 4.10 7.50 15.57
C LEU A 56 5.23 6.54 15.27
N PHE A 57 5.53 5.64 16.20
CA PHE A 57 6.51 4.59 16.05
C PHE A 57 5.79 3.29 15.72
N VAL A 58 6.25 2.60 14.67
CA VAL A 58 5.60 1.41 14.12
C VAL A 58 6.68 0.37 13.83
N ASP A 59 6.51 -0.83 14.38
CA ASP A 59 7.42 -1.94 14.09
C ASP A 59 7.03 -2.62 12.79
N SER A 60 8.03 -3.18 12.12
CA SER A 60 7.81 -4.01 10.94
C SER A 60 6.90 -5.19 11.31
N GLY A 61 5.86 -5.40 10.51
CA GLY A 61 4.83 -6.40 10.79
C GLY A 61 3.58 -5.83 11.46
N THR A 62 3.60 -4.58 11.93
CA THR A 62 2.36 -3.88 12.30
C THR A 62 1.64 -3.44 11.03
N VAL A 63 0.50 -4.06 10.76
CA VAL A 63 -0.37 -3.78 9.62
C VAL A 63 -1.51 -2.88 10.07
N ILE A 64 -1.65 -1.72 9.44
CA ILE A 64 -2.76 -0.79 9.68
C ILE A 64 -3.77 -0.95 8.54
N ILE A 65 -5.01 -1.30 8.86
CA ILE A 65 -6.02 -1.66 7.85
C ILE A 65 -6.65 -0.41 7.22
N ASP A 66 -6.97 0.58 8.04
CA ASP A 66 -7.51 1.87 7.63
C ASP A 66 -6.70 2.99 8.29
N TRP A 67 -5.70 3.46 7.56
CA TRP A 67 -4.79 4.52 7.99
C TRP A 67 -5.52 5.81 8.40
N LYS A 68 -6.53 6.22 7.63
CA LYS A 68 -7.25 7.47 7.88
C LYS A 68 -8.01 7.40 9.21
N SER A 69 -8.75 6.32 9.42
CA SER A 69 -9.47 6.10 10.67
C SER A 69 -8.51 5.97 11.85
N PHE A 70 -7.41 5.25 11.69
CA PHE A 70 -6.37 5.10 12.71
C PHE A 70 -5.81 6.45 13.17
N LYS A 71 -5.42 7.31 12.21
CA LYS A 71 -4.88 8.65 12.47
C LYS A 71 -5.89 9.56 13.15
N ASN A 72 -7.15 9.53 12.71
CA ASN A 72 -8.22 10.33 13.30
C ASN A 72 -8.46 9.95 14.77
N ILE A 73 -8.43 8.65 15.09
CA ILE A 73 -8.66 8.22 16.48
C ILE A 73 -7.50 8.65 17.38
N ILE A 74 -6.24 8.63 16.94
CA ILE A 74 -5.12 9.14 17.74
C ILE A 74 -5.34 10.60 18.15
N GLN A 75 -5.92 11.42 17.26
CA GLN A 75 -6.18 12.83 17.53
C GLN A 75 -7.25 13.06 18.61
N THR A 76 -8.07 12.05 18.93
CA THR A 76 -9.12 12.16 19.95
C THR A 76 -8.68 11.70 21.33
N TYR A 77 -7.45 11.20 21.49
CA TYR A 77 -6.94 10.80 22.81
C TYR A 77 -6.83 12.01 23.75
N PRO A 78 -7.20 11.86 25.04
CA PRO A 78 -7.21 12.96 26.00
C PRO A 78 -5.80 13.45 26.36
N SER A 79 -4.77 12.61 26.17
CA SER A 79 -3.37 13.00 26.24
C SER A 79 -2.62 12.31 25.10
N ARG A 80 -1.65 13.02 24.52
CA ARG A 80 -0.80 12.55 23.41
C ARG A 80 0.69 12.57 23.78
N ASP A 81 0.98 12.62 25.08
CA ASP A 81 2.35 12.59 25.60
C ASP A 81 3.01 11.23 25.34
N LEU A 82 2.33 10.14 25.73
CA LEU A 82 2.71 8.77 25.44
C LEU A 82 1.46 7.88 25.37
N ILE A 83 1.22 7.28 24.21
CA ILE A 83 0.18 6.28 23.97
C ILE A 83 0.88 5.04 23.44
N ALA A 84 0.64 3.87 24.01
CA ALA A 84 1.45 2.70 23.69
C ALA A 84 0.65 1.42 23.77
N HIS A 85 1.14 0.34 23.14
CA HIS A 85 0.65 -1.00 23.45
C HIS A 85 1.22 -1.42 24.82
N LEU A 86 0.51 -1.09 25.90
CA LEU A 86 0.94 -1.37 27.27
C LEU A 86 0.69 -2.84 27.66
N ILE A 87 1.71 -3.45 28.26
CA ILE A 87 1.67 -4.79 28.86
C ILE A 87 2.10 -4.69 30.31
N TRP A 88 1.32 -5.30 31.20
CA TRP A 88 1.61 -5.38 32.61
C TRP A 88 1.15 -6.72 33.19
N GLN A 89 2.11 -7.63 33.38
CA GLN A 89 1.92 -8.92 34.05
C GLN A 89 2.05 -8.77 35.58
N ALA A 90 1.50 -9.72 36.34
CA ALA A 90 1.68 -9.75 37.79
C ALA A 90 3.17 -9.74 38.15
N ASP A 91 3.53 -9.00 39.20
CA ASP A 91 4.89 -8.90 39.76
C ASP A 91 5.97 -8.26 38.86
N SER A 92 5.60 -7.68 37.72
CA SER A 92 6.54 -6.94 36.84
C SER A 92 6.26 -5.44 36.81
N PHE A 93 7.26 -4.63 36.46
CA PHE A 93 7.02 -3.24 36.04
C PHE A 93 6.42 -3.21 34.61
N PRO A 94 5.42 -2.35 34.31
CA PRO A 94 4.80 -2.29 32.99
C PRO A 94 5.80 -1.97 31.88
N LYS A 95 5.56 -2.51 30.69
CA LYS A 95 6.41 -2.33 29.50
C LYS A 95 5.58 -1.96 28.27
N ILE A 96 6.27 -1.47 27.24
CA ILE A 96 5.67 -1.18 25.93
C ILE A 96 6.00 -2.34 25.00
N HIS A 97 4.99 -2.88 24.32
CA HIS A 97 5.24 -3.77 23.20
C HIS A 97 5.65 -2.96 21.97
N ASP A 98 6.71 -3.41 21.29
CA ASP A 98 7.29 -2.77 20.11
C ASP A 98 6.31 -2.48 18.95
N GLN A 99 5.19 -3.21 18.85
CA GLN A 99 4.22 -3.11 17.75
C GLN A 99 3.99 -1.68 17.26
N CYS A 100 3.50 -0.82 18.14
CA CYS A 100 3.17 0.55 17.81
C CYS A 100 3.00 1.38 19.08
N TRP A 101 3.51 2.61 19.06
CA TRP A 101 3.36 3.60 20.12
C TRP A 101 3.46 5.01 19.53
N PHE A 102 2.90 5.99 20.21
CA PHE A 102 2.89 7.41 19.83
C PHE A 102 3.44 8.24 20.97
N ALA A 103 4.27 9.22 20.67
CA ALA A 103 4.88 10.04 21.70
C ALA A 103 5.08 11.49 21.28
N ASN A 104 5.02 12.37 22.28
CA ASN A 104 5.53 13.74 22.22
C ASN A 104 7.05 13.71 22.46
N LEU A 105 7.80 14.05 21.42
CA LEU A 105 9.27 13.98 21.38
C LEU A 105 9.97 14.99 22.28
N GLN A 106 9.27 16.04 22.73
CA GLN A 106 9.81 17.06 23.63
C GLN A 106 9.86 16.59 25.09
N ILE A 107 9.22 15.47 25.40
CA ILE A 107 9.19 14.88 26.75
C ILE A 107 10.43 14.02 27.00
N PHE A 108 10.87 13.32 25.96
CA PHE A 108 11.89 12.28 26.05
C PHE A 108 13.24 12.81 25.57
N ASP A 109 14.29 12.14 26.03
CA ASP A 109 15.68 12.35 25.68
C ASP A 109 16.30 11.05 25.20
N GLU A 110 17.48 11.16 24.61
CA GLU A 110 18.21 10.02 24.02
C GLU A 110 18.39 8.85 24.99
N ASN A 111 18.74 9.14 26.24
CA ASN A 111 19.04 8.14 27.26
C ASN A 111 17.81 7.34 27.69
N ASP A 112 16.59 7.83 27.43
CA ASP A 112 15.36 7.13 27.82
C ASP A 112 15.16 5.84 27.02
N PHE A 113 15.96 5.59 25.97
CA PHE A 113 15.90 4.39 25.14
C PHE A 113 16.92 3.32 25.53
N ASP A 114 17.86 3.61 26.43
CA ASP A 114 18.92 2.70 26.87
C ASP A 114 18.61 2.11 28.25
N PRO A 115 19.10 0.93 28.64
CA PRO A 115 18.90 0.43 30.00
C PRO A 115 19.45 1.39 31.07
N LEU A 116 18.63 1.74 32.06
CA LEU A 116 18.94 2.67 33.15
C LEU A 116 18.51 2.09 34.49
N ASP A 117 19.15 2.55 35.57
CA ASP A 117 18.57 2.44 36.90
C ASP A 117 17.44 3.46 37.04
N ILE A 118 16.22 2.97 37.19
CA ILE A 118 15.00 3.77 37.32
C ILE A 118 14.74 4.02 38.79
N ASP A 119 14.35 5.24 39.14
CA ASP A 119 13.58 5.56 40.35
C ASP A 119 12.36 6.38 39.93
N CYS A 120 11.15 5.83 40.13
CA CYS A 120 9.92 6.48 39.71
C CYS A 120 8.74 6.10 40.62
N PRO A 121 7.59 6.80 40.52
CA PRO A 121 6.37 6.37 41.18
C PRO A 121 5.99 4.95 40.78
N ILE A 122 5.56 4.14 41.74
CA ILE A 122 4.91 2.84 41.49
C ILE A 122 3.64 3.13 40.69
N PRO A 123 3.50 2.60 39.47
CA PRO A 123 2.30 2.83 38.69
C PRO A 123 1.08 2.23 39.38
N ILE A 124 -0.07 2.82 39.13
CA ILE A 124 -1.38 2.24 39.39
C ILE A 124 -2.11 2.10 38.05
N ARG A 125 -2.76 0.97 37.82
CA ARG A 125 -3.49 0.66 36.57
C ARG A 125 -4.99 0.83 36.73
N SER A 126 -5.68 0.91 35.61
CA SER A 126 -7.12 0.73 35.53
C SER A 126 -7.57 -0.66 35.98
N ASP A 127 -8.77 -0.75 36.57
CA ASP A 127 -9.41 -2.03 36.93
C ASP A 127 -9.84 -2.83 35.70
N ARG A 128 -10.08 -2.14 34.58
CA ARG A 128 -10.44 -2.74 33.30
C ARG A 128 -9.21 -2.95 32.42
N ASN A 129 -9.27 -4.00 31.60
CA ASN A 129 -8.27 -4.35 30.62
C ASN A 129 -8.89 -4.39 29.22
N LEU A 130 -8.04 -4.24 28.21
CA LEU A 130 -8.43 -4.33 26.80
C LEU A 130 -8.42 -5.77 26.28
N HIS A 131 -7.55 -6.59 26.84
CA HIS A 131 -7.39 -8.00 26.54
C HIS A 131 -6.85 -8.71 27.79
N GLU A 132 -7.55 -9.75 28.20
CA GLU A 132 -7.24 -10.57 29.38
C GLU A 132 -7.00 -9.72 30.63
N ASP A 133 -6.07 -10.11 31.49
CA ASP A 133 -5.76 -9.45 32.75
C ASP A 133 -4.44 -8.64 32.70
N TYR A 134 -3.74 -8.59 31.56
CA TYR A 134 -2.40 -8.00 31.46
C TYR A 134 -2.28 -6.77 30.55
N THR A 135 -3.37 -6.27 29.95
CA THR A 135 -3.35 -5.04 29.12
C THR A 135 -4.25 -3.94 29.68
N PRO A 136 -3.79 -3.16 30.67
CA PRO A 136 -4.61 -2.11 31.28
C PRO A 136 -4.95 -1.01 30.28
N LEU A 137 -6.10 -0.35 30.46
CA LEU A 137 -6.51 0.80 29.63
C LEU A 137 -5.55 1.99 29.80
N TRP A 138 -5.06 2.17 31.01
CA TRP A 138 -4.11 3.23 31.36
C TRP A 138 -3.31 2.84 32.59
N ILE A 139 -2.17 3.51 32.76
CA ILE A 139 -1.42 3.56 34.00
C ILE A 139 -1.20 5.02 34.39
N LYS A 140 -1.15 5.31 35.69
CA LYS A 140 -0.88 6.66 36.23
C LYS A 140 0.00 6.56 37.47
N PRO A 141 0.64 7.65 37.92
CA PRO A 141 1.55 7.59 39.06
C PRO A 141 0.81 7.26 40.36
N GLY A 142 1.36 6.33 41.13
CA GLY A 142 0.95 6.06 42.50
C GLY A 142 1.66 6.96 43.52
N LYS A 143 1.43 6.68 44.80
CA LYS A 143 1.97 7.48 45.92
C LYS A 143 3.34 7.03 46.42
N LYS A 144 3.72 5.78 46.14
CA LYS A 144 5.00 5.18 46.55
C LYS A 144 5.97 5.21 45.38
N ARG A 145 7.26 5.07 45.64
CA ARG A 145 8.31 4.96 44.61
C ARG A 145 8.89 3.55 44.57
N VAL A 146 9.46 3.18 43.43
CA VAL A 146 10.17 1.93 43.19
C VAL A 146 11.46 2.23 42.47
N SER A 147 12.51 1.48 42.82
CA SER A 147 13.78 1.53 42.11
C SER A 147 14.14 0.15 41.56
N PHE A 148 14.54 0.10 40.29
CA PHE A 148 14.88 -1.13 39.59
C PHE A 148 15.72 -0.80 38.35
N LYS A 149 16.45 -1.78 37.83
CA LYS A 149 17.14 -1.64 36.56
C LYS A 149 16.19 -1.99 35.42
N SER A 150 16.08 -1.16 34.38
CA SER A 150 15.23 -1.50 33.25
C SER A 150 15.77 -2.69 32.46
N GLU A 151 14.86 -3.62 32.16
CA GLU A 151 15.15 -4.87 31.45
C GLU A 151 14.42 -4.94 30.10
N PHE A 152 13.31 -4.20 29.97
CA PHE A 152 12.45 -4.23 28.79
C PHE A 152 12.29 -2.85 28.18
N PHE A 153 12.09 -2.85 26.86
CA PHE A 153 11.80 -1.62 26.12
C PHE A 153 10.58 -0.87 26.70
N GLY A 154 10.68 0.46 26.72
CA GLY A 154 9.62 1.36 27.13
C GLY A 154 9.48 1.54 28.64
N GLN A 155 10.19 0.78 29.48
CA GLN A 155 10.12 0.95 30.94
C GLN A 155 10.60 2.35 31.38
N ASN A 156 11.70 2.85 30.81
CA ASN A 156 12.18 4.21 31.10
C ASN A 156 11.21 5.28 30.58
N LEU A 157 10.63 5.09 29.38
CA LEU A 157 9.65 6.02 28.81
C LEU A 157 8.42 6.14 29.73
N ILE A 158 7.93 5.00 30.21
CA ILE A 158 6.86 4.95 31.21
C ILE A 158 7.29 5.64 32.50
N ALA A 159 8.45 5.32 33.04
CA ALA A 159 8.96 5.88 34.29
C ALA A 159 9.04 7.42 34.23
N LYS A 160 9.59 7.98 33.14
CA LYS A 160 9.66 9.42 32.91
C LYS A 160 8.29 10.09 32.86
N GLN A 161 7.32 9.43 32.21
CA GLN A 161 5.95 9.93 32.15
C GLN A 161 5.30 9.97 33.54
N LEU A 162 5.48 8.91 34.33
CA LEU A 162 4.96 8.81 35.69
C LEU A 162 5.60 9.83 36.64
N ASP A 163 6.91 10.05 36.55
CA ASP A 163 7.63 11.01 37.41
C ASP A 163 7.19 12.46 37.15
N ARG A 164 6.73 12.75 35.92
CA ARG A 164 6.07 14.02 35.55
C ARG A 164 4.64 14.17 36.07
N GLY A 165 4.13 13.21 36.84
CA GLY A 165 2.76 13.23 37.32
C GLY A 165 1.73 12.82 36.26
N GLN A 166 2.16 12.32 35.10
CA GLN A 166 1.29 12.02 33.96
C GLN A 166 1.07 10.53 33.78
N GLY A 167 -0.08 10.17 33.19
CA GLY A 167 -0.40 8.79 32.85
C GLY A 167 0.12 8.38 31.47
N VAL A 168 0.11 7.06 31.22
CA VAL A 168 0.31 6.46 29.90
C VAL A 168 -0.98 5.78 29.50
N LEU A 169 -1.44 6.04 28.27
CA LEU A 169 -2.67 5.47 27.74
C LEU A 169 -2.34 4.26 26.87
N ASN A 170 -3.18 3.23 26.94
CA ASN A 170 -3.11 2.08 26.04
C ASN A 170 -3.94 2.33 24.77
N TRP A 171 -3.67 1.60 23.70
CA TRP A 171 -4.50 1.59 22.50
C TRP A 171 -5.89 1.03 22.81
N ASN A 172 -6.93 1.86 22.75
CA ASN A 172 -8.31 1.45 22.88
C ASN A 172 -8.74 0.43 21.81
N ASN A 173 -9.89 -0.20 22.02
CA ASN A 173 -10.40 -1.24 21.12
C ASN A 173 -10.54 -0.74 19.68
N SER A 174 -10.98 0.50 19.47
CA SER A 174 -11.10 1.08 18.13
C SER A 174 -9.78 1.14 17.36
N ILE A 175 -8.66 1.50 18.01
CA ILE A 175 -7.34 1.45 17.36
C ILE A 175 -6.84 0.01 17.20
N ARG A 176 -7.12 -0.86 18.17
CA ARG A 176 -6.71 -2.27 18.12
C ARG A 176 -7.39 -3.02 16.98
N GLU A 177 -8.66 -2.75 16.69
CA GLU A 177 -9.39 -3.33 15.56
C GLU A 177 -8.86 -2.88 14.19
N LEU A 178 -8.19 -1.73 14.16
CA LEU A 178 -7.60 -1.15 12.95
C LEU A 178 -6.13 -1.56 12.73
N LYS A 179 -5.51 -2.30 13.66
CA LYS A 179 -4.12 -2.73 13.53
C LYS A 179 -3.92 -4.19 13.92
N TYR A 180 -3.05 -4.87 13.20
CA TYR A 180 -2.65 -6.24 13.50
C TYR A 180 -1.13 -6.32 13.52
N PHE A 181 -0.59 -7.26 14.30
CA PHE A 181 0.85 -7.50 14.32
C PHE A 181 1.14 -8.90 13.81
N LEU A 182 1.98 -8.97 12.77
CA LEU A 182 2.48 -10.20 12.20
C LEU A 182 3.68 -10.68 13.01
N TYR A 183 3.49 -11.74 13.77
CA TYR A 183 4.61 -12.46 14.39
C TYR A 183 5.35 -13.30 13.33
N ARG A 184 6.63 -13.59 13.55
CA ARG A 184 7.52 -14.24 12.56
C ARG A 184 6.98 -15.52 11.93
N ASP A 185 6.24 -16.33 12.69
CA ASP A 185 5.69 -17.62 12.23
C ASP A 185 4.27 -17.51 11.66
N THR A 186 3.77 -16.29 11.48
CA THR A 186 2.42 -16.06 10.95
C THR A 186 2.42 -16.22 9.44
N ASP A 187 1.48 -17.00 8.89
CA ASP A 187 1.19 -16.97 7.46
C ASP A 187 0.58 -15.61 7.10
N TRP A 188 1.44 -14.67 6.73
CA TRP A 188 1.03 -13.31 6.42
C TRP A 188 0.16 -13.27 5.16
N LYS A 189 0.34 -14.19 4.21
CA LYS A 189 -0.47 -14.21 2.97
C LYS A 189 -1.92 -14.53 3.29
N GLN A 190 -2.13 -15.55 4.12
CA GLN A 190 -3.48 -15.90 4.58
C GLN A 190 -4.14 -14.71 5.30
N ASN A 191 -3.40 -14.02 6.16
CA ASN A 191 -3.94 -12.86 6.90
C ASN A 191 -4.18 -11.63 6.01
N CYS A 192 -3.29 -11.34 5.06
CA CYS A 192 -3.50 -10.27 4.08
C CYS A 192 -4.78 -10.50 3.27
N ASN A 193 -5.05 -11.75 2.86
CA ASN A 193 -6.29 -12.11 2.19
C ASN A 193 -7.53 -11.89 3.06
N ILE A 194 -7.42 -11.98 4.39
CA ILE A 194 -8.53 -11.69 5.30
C ILE A 194 -8.71 -10.17 5.47
N TRP A 195 -7.64 -9.45 5.81
CA TRP A 195 -7.72 -8.03 6.18
C TRP A 195 -7.95 -7.10 4.98
N PHE A 196 -7.43 -7.47 3.81
CA PHE A 196 -7.50 -6.67 2.60
C PHE A 196 -8.32 -7.34 1.50
N ASN A 197 -9.15 -8.33 1.83
CA ASN A 197 -9.94 -9.10 0.87
C ASN A 197 -10.67 -8.20 -0.14
N GLU A 198 -11.36 -7.16 0.35
CA GLU A 198 -12.12 -6.24 -0.50
C GLU A 198 -11.23 -5.53 -1.53
N TYR A 199 -10.05 -5.07 -1.10
CA TYR A 199 -9.11 -4.40 -1.98
C TYR A 199 -8.46 -5.40 -2.96
N ILE A 200 -8.06 -6.59 -2.48
CA ILE A 200 -7.46 -7.63 -3.32
C ILE A 200 -8.44 -8.07 -4.39
N ASN A 201 -9.68 -8.36 -4.03
CA ASN A 201 -10.75 -8.72 -4.97
C ASN A 201 -11.02 -7.60 -5.97
N LEU A 202 -11.03 -6.34 -5.51
CA LEU A 202 -11.14 -5.18 -6.40
C LEU A 202 -10.00 -5.17 -7.42
N SER A 203 -8.76 -5.25 -6.97
CA SER A 203 -7.56 -5.27 -7.82
C SER A 203 -7.56 -6.42 -8.83
N GLU A 204 -7.91 -7.62 -8.39
CA GLU A 204 -7.94 -8.83 -9.23
C GLU A 204 -9.16 -8.88 -10.16
N SER A 205 -10.08 -7.93 -10.06
CA SER A 205 -11.29 -7.85 -10.90
C SER A 205 -11.43 -6.49 -11.62
N GLN A 206 -10.46 -5.59 -11.49
CA GLN A 206 -10.54 -4.24 -12.02
C GLN A 206 -10.26 -4.22 -13.53
N LEU A 207 -11.06 -3.46 -14.27
CA LEU A 207 -10.83 -3.22 -15.70
C LEU A 207 -10.26 -1.81 -15.92
N TRP A 208 -9.08 -1.70 -16.52
CA TRP A 208 -8.47 -0.45 -16.96
C TRP A 208 -8.63 -0.29 -18.47
N ILE A 209 -9.48 0.65 -18.88
CA ILE A 209 -9.83 0.89 -20.30
C ILE A 209 -8.84 1.87 -20.93
N LEU A 210 -8.40 2.85 -20.13
CA LEU A 210 -7.49 3.92 -20.53
C LEU A 210 -6.26 3.94 -19.61
N ASN A 211 -5.16 4.52 -20.08
CA ASN A 211 -3.97 4.71 -19.25
C ASN A 211 -4.17 5.89 -18.28
N ASN A 212 -3.67 5.73 -17.06
CA ASN A 212 -3.56 6.78 -16.05
C ASN A 212 -2.13 7.36 -15.95
N GLU A 213 -1.26 6.96 -16.87
CA GLU A 213 0.14 7.35 -16.98
C GLU A 213 0.45 7.67 -18.44
N ASP A 214 1.50 8.45 -18.67
CA ASP A 214 2.02 8.65 -20.01
C ASP A 214 2.54 7.32 -20.59
N ILE A 215 2.18 7.08 -21.83
CA ILE A 215 2.62 5.92 -22.59
C ILE A 215 3.52 6.34 -23.74
N ASP A 216 4.35 5.40 -24.18
CA ASP A 216 5.23 5.51 -25.34
C ASP A 216 5.08 4.31 -26.27
N VAL A 217 5.42 4.51 -27.55
CA VAL A 217 5.57 3.42 -28.52
C VAL A 217 7.05 3.08 -28.63
N VAL A 218 7.41 1.86 -28.27
CA VAL A 218 8.78 1.35 -28.25
C VAL A 218 9.09 0.55 -29.52
N ASP A 219 10.31 0.71 -30.01
CA ASP A 219 10.80 -0.02 -31.18
C ASP A 219 11.54 -1.29 -30.74
N VAL A 220 10.79 -2.37 -30.50
CA VAL A 220 11.31 -3.65 -29.99
C VAL A 220 10.65 -4.83 -30.68
N SER A 221 11.32 -5.98 -30.68
CA SER A 221 10.85 -7.21 -31.33
C SER A 221 9.95 -8.08 -30.45
N SER A 222 10.12 -8.01 -29.13
CA SER A 222 9.32 -8.73 -28.14
C SER A 222 9.05 -7.87 -26.90
N MET A 223 7.83 -7.96 -26.36
CA MET A 223 7.39 -7.13 -25.24
C MET A 223 6.58 -7.91 -24.20
N LEU A 224 6.76 -7.59 -22.93
CA LEU A 224 5.95 -8.03 -21.80
C LEU A 224 5.33 -6.81 -21.10
N THR A 225 4.03 -6.87 -20.80
CA THR A 225 3.28 -5.74 -20.24
C THR A 225 2.08 -6.22 -19.43
N PRO A 226 1.58 -5.45 -18.44
CA PRO A 226 0.20 -5.60 -17.99
C PRO A 226 -0.80 -5.30 -19.11
N GLY A 227 -2.03 -5.77 -18.95
CA GLY A 227 -3.10 -5.61 -19.94
C GLY A 227 -3.84 -4.28 -19.82
N SER A 228 -3.51 -3.46 -18.83
CA SER A 228 -4.17 -2.19 -18.51
C SER A 228 -3.97 -1.11 -19.56
N GLY A 229 -5.07 -0.43 -19.94
CA GLY A 229 -5.04 0.73 -20.83
C GLY A 229 -4.68 0.40 -22.29
N LEU A 230 -4.20 1.42 -23.01
CA LEU A 230 -3.91 1.41 -24.44
C LEU A 230 -2.44 1.14 -24.78
N PHE A 231 -1.51 1.23 -23.82
CA PHE A 231 -0.06 1.05 -24.04
C PHE A 231 0.25 -0.18 -24.91
N TRP A 232 -0.26 -1.34 -24.52
CA TRP A 232 0.02 -2.59 -25.22
C TRP A 232 -0.60 -2.61 -26.62
N MET A 233 -1.77 -1.97 -26.82
CA MET A 233 -2.44 -1.90 -28.12
C MET A 233 -1.64 -1.05 -29.12
N MET A 234 -1.13 0.11 -28.68
CA MET A 234 -0.33 1.01 -29.52
C MET A 234 0.98 0.36 -29.94
N ASN A 235 1.61 -0.39 -29.04
CA ASN A 235 2.81 -1.16 -29.34
C ASN A 235 2.53 -2.42 -30.17
N PHE A 236 1.37 -3.06 -29.97
CA PHE A 236 1.00 -4.27 -30.72
C PHE A 236 0.93 -4.05 -32.21
N ILE A 237 0.63 -2.83 -32.66
CA ILE A 237 0.59 -2.47 -34.09
C ILE A 237 1.90 -1.91 -34.64
N SER A 238 2.95 -1.76 -33.82
CA SER A 238 4.30 -1.36 -34.25
C SER A 238 4.87 -2.33 -35.27
N GLN A 239 5.66 -1.89 -36.26
CA GLN A 239 6.16 -2.81 -37.30
C GLN A 239 7.16 -3.84 -36.76
N ARG A 240 8.02 -3.44 -35.83
CA ARG A 240 9.11 -4.29 -35.32
C ARG A 240 8.62 -5.36 -34.33
N LEU A 241 7.54 -5.10 -33.59
CA LEU A 241 7.04 -6.03 -32.59
C LEU A 241 6.48 -7.29 -33.26
N THR A 242 6.99 -8.46 -32.90
CA THR A 242 6.55 -9.77 -33.42
C THR A 242 5.93 -10.65 -32.34
N GLU A 243 6.32 -10.45 -31.07
CA GLU A 243 5.81 -11.17 -29.92
C GLU A 243 5.34 -10.20 -28.82
N LEU A 244 4.11 -10.40 -28.33
CA LEU A 244 3.55 -9.68 -27.19
C LEU A 244 3.11 -10.66 -26.11
N GLN A 245 3.55 -10.44 -24.88
CA GLN A 245 3.07 -11.13 -23.69
C GLN A 245 2.33 -10.14 -22.78
N ILE A 246 1.09 -10.46 -22.46
CA ILE A 246 0.26 -9.72 -21.51
C ILE A 246 0.13 -10.56 -20.25
N VAL A 247 0.57 -10.02 -19.12
CA VAL A 247 0.46 -10.66 -17.80
C VAL A 247 -0.18 -9.69 -16.84
N ASP A 248 -1.38 -10.02 -16.36
CA ASP A 248 -2.15 -9.14 -15.48
C ASP A 248 -2.75 -9.90 -14.30
N ILE A 249 -2.78 -9.26 -13.14
CA ILE A 249 -3.41 -9.83 -11.94
C ILE A 249 -4.93 -9.88 -12.08
N SER A 250 -5.50 -8.97 -12.89
CA SER A 250 -6.93 -8.87 -13.09
C SER A 250 -7.43 -9.90 -14.11
N HIS A 251 -8.24 -10.84 -13.65
CA HIS A 251 -8.88 -11.82 -14.53
C HIS A 251 -9.85 -11.16 -15.51
N ILE A 252 -10.48 -10.05 -15.11
CA ILE A 252 -11.33 -9.25 -16.00
C ILE A 252 -10.49 -8.54 -17.06
N GLN A 253 -9.32 -8.00 -16.71
CA GLN A 253 -8.44 -7.35 -17.67
C GLN A 253 -7.93 -8.33 -18.72
N THR A 254 -7.44 -9.51 -18.29
CA THR A 254 -6.97 -10.55 -19.22
C THR A 254 -8.09 -11.02 -20.15
N LYS A 255 -9.30 -11.22 -19.62
CA LYS A 255 -10.50 -11.53 -20.43
C LYS A 255 -10.82 -10.42 -21.44
N PHE A 256 -10.71 -9.16 -21.05
CA PHE A 256 -10.94 -8.01 -21.94
C PHE A 256 -9.91 -7.98 -23.08
N CYS A 257 -8.62 -8.11 -22.77
CA CYS A 257 -7.56 -8.19 -23.78
C CYS A 257 -7.78 -9.35 -24.75
N GLN A 258 -8.17 -10.53 -24.26
CA GLN A 258 -8.51 -11.68 -25.10
C GLN A 258 -9.69 -11.36 -26.03
N THR A 259 -10.75 -10.77 -25.50
CA THR A 259 -11.95 -10.41 -26.28
C THR A 259 -11.64 -9.37 -27.35
N LEU A 260 -10.79 -8.36 -27.06
CA LEU A 260 -10.31 -7.40 -28.06
C LEU A 260 -9.59 -8.10 -29.21
N ILE A 261 -8.69 -9.03 -28.90
CA ILE A 261 -7.89 -9.76 -29.90
C ILE A 261 -8.72 -10.73 -30.72
N GLU A 262 -9.83 -11.23 -30.19
CA GLU A 262 -10.71 -12.17 -30.90
C GLU A 262 -11.80 -11.47 -31.70
N GLN A 263 -12.37 -10.40 -31.17
CA GLN A 263 -13.67 -9.89 -31.62
C GLN A 263 -13.63 -8.45 -32.10
N TRP A 264 -12.71 -7.61 -31.62
CA TRP A 264 -12.69 -6.19 -31.96
C TRP A 264 -12.01 -5.95 -33.30
N ASP A 265 -12.73 -5.34 -34.24
CA ASP A 265 -12.28 -5.10 -35.63
C ASP A 265 -11.36 -3.88 -35.77
N GLY A 266 -11.08 -3.17 -34.67
CA GLY A 266 -10.25 -1.98 -34.63
C GLY A 266 -11.02 -0.67 -34.79
N ASP A 267 -12.35 -0.69 -34.73
CA ASP A 267 -13.23 0.47 -34.89
C ASP A 267 -14.15 0.67 -33.68
N ASP A 268 -14.50 1.91 -33.36
CA ASP A 268 -15.37 2.27 -32.22
C ASP A 268 -15.00 1.56 -30.90
N TYR A 269 -13.79 1.83 -30.39
CA TYR A 269 -13.27 1.25 -29.14
C TYR A 269 -14.20 1.51 -27.94
N GLY A 270 -14.81 2.69 -27.88
CA GLY A 270 -15.74 3.11 -26.84
C GLY A 270 -16.97 2.22 -26.76
N SER A 271 -17.64 1.96 -27.90
CA SER A 271 -18.80 1.04 -27.91
C SER A 271 -18.40 -0.37 -27.54
N PHE A 272 -17.25 -0.86 -28.03
CA PHE A 272 -16.76 -2.19 -27.67
C PHE A 272 -16.52 -2.32 -26.15
N ALA A 273 -15.82 -1.35 -25.55
CA ALA A 273 -15.55 -1.33 -24.11
C ALA A 273 -16.84 -1.25 -23.29
N TRP A 274 -17.80 -0.40 -23.71
CA TRP A 274 -19.10 -0.30 -23.06
C TRP A 274 -19.86 -1.63 -23.09
N ASP A 275 -19.97 -2.26 -24.26
CA ASP A 275 -20.70 -3.51 -24.43
C ASP A 275 -20.03 -4.64 -23.64
N PHE A 276 -18.69 -4.68 -23.57
CA PHE A 276 -17.97 -5.61 -22.69
C PHE A 276 -18.34 -5.40 -21.22
N ILE A 277 -18.35 -4.16 -20.73
CA ILE A 277 -18.75 -3.83 -19.35
C ILE A 277 -20.17 -4.33 -19.05
N GLN A 278 -21.12 -4.05 -19.94
CA GLN A 278 -22.52 -4.44 -19.73
C GLN A 278 -22.70 -5.96 -19.77
N ASN A 279 -22.10 -6.62 -20.75
CA ASN A 279 -22.21 -8.08 -20.93
C ASN A 279 -21.57 -8.86 -19.77
N ASN A 280 -20.54 -8.30 -19.15
CA ASN A 280 -19.87 -8.91 -18.00
C ASN A 280 -20.36 -8.34 -16.65
N ARG A 281 -21.33 -7.42 -16.66
CA ARG A 281 -21.92 -6.80 -15.47
C ARG A 281 -20.88 -6.20 -14.51
N LEU A 282 -19.88 -5.52 -15.07
CA LEU A 282 -18.77 -4.99 -14.28
C LEU A 282 -19.20 -3.75 -13.49
N SER A 283 -18.94 -3.77 -12.18
CA SER A 283 -19.14 -2.63 -11.29
C SER A 283 -17.89 -1.78 -11.10
N HIS A 284 -16.71 -2.32 -11.39
CA HIS A 284 -15.41 -1.70 -11.14
C HIS A 284 -14.60 -1.63 -12.44
N TYR A 285 -14.60 -0.45 -13.04
CA TYR A 285 -13.78 -0.16 -14.21
C TYR A 285 -13.23 1.27 -14.11
N GLU A 286 -12.02 1.44 -14.61
CA GLU A 286 -11.26 2.68 -14.59
C GLU A 286 -11.15 3.24 -15.99
N ILE A 287 -11.54 4.49 -16.08
CA ILE A 287 -11.42 5.38 -17.23
C ILE A 287 -10.56 6.59 -16.88
N ASP A 288 -9.79 6.48 -15.78
CA ASP A 288 -9.46 7.62 -14.96
C ASP A 288 -8.32 8.46 -15.53
N GLN A 289 -8.68 9.68 -15.95
CA GLN A 289 -7.80 10.83 -15.86
C GLN A 289 -8.05 11.48 -14.49
N ALA A 290 -6.99 11.69 -13.71
CA ALA A 290 -7.06 12.26 -12.36
C ALA A 290 -7.79 13.62 -12.26
N ASN A 291 -8.01 14.30 -13.39
CA ASN A 291 -8.59 15.63 -13.48
C ASN A 291 -10.10 15.65 -13.79
N LEU A 292 -10.77 14.49 -13.92
CA LEU A 292 -12.21 14.46 -14.18
C LEU A 292 -13.00 14.91 -12.94
N SER A 293 -13.86 15.91 -13.12
CA SER A 293 -14.80 16.37 -12.08
C SER A 293 -15.84 15.31 -11.72
N ASP A 294 -16.38 15.37 -10.49
CA ASP A 294 -17.46 14.47 -10.03
C ASP A 294 -18.66 14.47 -10.99
N LEU A 295 -19.01 15.64 -11.54
CA LEU A 295 -20.09 15.76 -12.51
C LEU A 295 -19.75 15.04 -13.83
N SER A 296 -18.51 15.15 -14.31
CA SER A 296 -18.06 14.41 -15.50
C SER A 296 -18.11 12.91 -15.26
N ARG A 297 -17.69 12.45 -14.08
CA ARG A 297 -17.78 11.03 -13.68
C ARG A 297 -19.22 10.52 -13.65
N LEU A 298 -20.16 11.32 -13.16
CA LEU A 298 -21.59 10.97 -13.18
C LEU A 298 -22.13 10.82 -14.61
N LYS A 299 -21.71 11.70 -15.54
CA LYS A 299 -22.15 11.63 -16.95
C LYS A 299 -21.68 10.36 -17.67
N LEU A 300 -20.56 9.77 -17.25
CA LEU A 300 -20.01 8.53 -17.83
C LEU A 300 -20.89 7.30 -17.56
N ARG A 301 -21.97 7.43 -16.78
CA ARG A 301 -23.04 6.42 -16.68
C ARG A 301 -23.95 6.36 -17.91
N SER A 302 -23.91 7.37 -18.78
CA SER A 302 -24.62 7.38 -20.06
C SER A 302 -23.77 6.72 -21.14
N LYS A 303 -24.34 5.76 -21.89
CA LYS A 303 -23.64 5.07 -22.99
C LYS A 303 -23.02 6.09 -23.95
N THR A 304 -23.80 7.04 -24.45
CA THR A 304 -23.32 8.03 -25.44
C THR A 304 -22.12 8.81 -24.91
N TYR A 305 -22.23 9.36 -23.70
CA TYR A 305 -21.13 10.17 -23.14
C TYR A 305 -19.88 9.34 -22.85
N PHE A 306 -20.05 8.09 -22.38
CA PHE A 306 -18.94 7.17 -22.19
C PHE A 306 -18.25 6.84 -23.51
N VAL A 307 -19.01 6.43 -24.52
CA VAL A 307 -18.48 6.04 -25.84
C VAL A 307 -17.74 7.20 -26.47
N ASP A 308 -18.34 8.39 -26.48
CA ASP A 308 -17.71 9.60 -27.01
C ASP A 308 -16.41 9.92 -26.25
N HIS A 309 -16.42 9.85 -24.92
CA HIS A 309 -15.24 10.12 -24.11
C HIS A 309 -14.09 9.15 -24.40
N VAL A 310 -14.37 7.85 -24.40
CA VAL A 310 -13.38 6.79 -24.65
C VAL A 310 -12.84 6.86 -26.07
N ASN A 311 -13.70 7.05 -27.07
CA ASN A 311 -13.28 7.20 -28.47
C ASN A 311 -12.44 8.45 -28.68
N ASN A 312 -12.81 9.58 -28.07
CA ASN A 312 -12.02 10.81 -28.15
C ASN A 312 -10.62 10.59 -27.55
N PHE A 313 -10.51 9.97 -26.38
CA PHE A 313 -9.19 9.67 -25.79
C PHE A 313 -8.38 8.74 -26.69
N PHE A 314 -9.01 7.67 -27.19
CA PHE A 314 -8.38 6.69 -28.06
C PHE A 314 -7.85 7.36 -29.35
N ASN A 315 -8.66 8.19 -29.99
CA ASN A 315 -8.28 8.93 -31.20
C ASN A 315 -7.16 9.94 -30.92
N CYS A 316 -7.21 10.70 -29.83
CA CYS A 316 -6.10 11.57 -29.41
C CYS A 316 -4.81 10.79 -29.19
N THR A 317 -4.90 9.55 -28.69
CA THR A 317 -3.73 8.68 -28.50
C THR A 317 -3.14 8.23 -29.85
N ILE A 318 -3.99 7.85 -30.80
CA ILE A 318 -3.58 7.52 -32.18
C ILE A 318 -2.89 8.72 -32.83
N GLU A 319 -3.50 9.91 -32.72
CA GLU A 319 -2.96 11.16 -33.27
C GLU A 319 -1.61 11.52 -32.63
N LYS A 320 -1.48 11.38 -31.30
CA LYS A 320 -0.23 11.63 -30.56
C LYS A 320 0.95 10.85 -31.14
N PHE A 321 0.71 9.64 -31.67
CA PHE A 321 1.75 8.76 -32.22
C PHE A 321 1.78 8.70 -33.76
N ASP A 322 1.07 9.60 -34.46
CA ASP A 322 0.91 9.61 -35.94
C ASP A 322 0.57 8.22 -36.50
N ILE A 323 -0.32 7.49 -35.81
CA ILE A 323 -0.72 6.15 -36.22
C ILE A 323 -1.79 6.26 -37.30
N ARG A 324 -1.36 6.15 -38.55
CA ARG A 324 -2.28 6.07 -39.69
C ARG A 324 -2.82 4.66 -39.85
N ASP A 325 -4.07 4.57 -40.30
CA ASP A 325 -4.77 3.33 -40.61
C ASP A 325 -4.75 2.30 -39.46
N PHE A 326 -4.99 2.76 -38.22
CA PHE A 326 -4.97 1.92 -37.02
C PHE A 326 -5.73 0.60 -37.24
N LYS A 327 -6.95 0.68 -37.79
CA LYS A 327 -7.82 -0.47 -38.08
C LYS A 327 -7.12 -1.52 -38.95
N ALA A 328 -6.46 -1.11 -40.02
CA ALA A 328 -5.75 -2.03 -40.91
C ALA A 328 -4.56 -2.67 -40.21
N ARG A 329 -3.76 -1.87 -39.49
CA ARG A 329 -2.58 -2.34 -38.75
C ARG A 329 -2.96 -3.28 -37.60
N TRP A 330 -4.06 -3.00 -36.90
CA TRP A 330 -4.62 -3.84 -35.85
C TRP A 330 -5.01 -5.22 -36.40
N ASN A 331 -5.80 -5.24 -37.48
CA ASN A 331 -6.22 -6.50 -38.10
C ASN A 331 -5.04 -7.29 -38.66
N GLN A 332 -4.04 -6.62 -39.24
CA GLN A 332 -2.80 -7.25 -39.67
C GLN A 332 -1.99 -7.83 -38.50
N ALA A 333 -1.86 -7.09 -37.40
CA ALA A 333 -1.12 -7.52 -36.22
C ALA A 333 -1.77 -8.77 -35.58
N ARG A 334 -3.10 -8.78 -35.45
CA ARG A 334 -3.87 -9.93 -34.93
C ARG A 334 -3.62 -11.23 -35.71
N GLN A 335 -3.36 -11.13 -37.01
CA GLN A 335 -3.13 -12.30 -37.87
C GLN A 335 -1.66 -12.76 -37.88
N ASN A 336 -0.72 -11.82 -37.79
CA ASN A 336 0.68 -12.08 -38.10
C ASN A 336 1.60 -12.14 -36.88
N LYS A 337 1.13 -11.73 -35.70
CA LYS A 337 1.96 -11.64 -34.50
C LYS A 337 1.59 -12.69 -33.47
N LYS A 338 2.60 -13.11 -32.70
CA LYS A 338 2.39 -13.98 -31.56
C LYS A 338 1.93 -13.14 -30.38
N ILE A 339 0.78 -13.50 -29.80
CA ILE A 339 0.29 -12.91 -28.57
C ILE A 339 0.02 -13.99 -27.54
N THR A 340 0.42 -13.75 -26.29
CA THR A 340 0.13 -14.61 -25.14
C THR A 340 -0.50 -13.75 -24.07
N ILE A 341 -1.65 -14.16 -23.55
CA ILE A 341 -2.37 -13.46 -22.49
C ILE A 341 -2.49 -14.42 -21.31
N CYS A 342 -2.02 -14.01 -20.14
CA CYS A 342 -1.99 -14.85 -18.95
C CYS A 342 -2.44 -14.06 -17.72
N GLN A 343 -3.23 -14.69 -16.87
CA GLN A 343 -3.50 -14.16 -15.54
C GLN A 343 -2.34 -14.52 -14.61
N GLY A 344 -1.77 -13.52 -13.94
CA GLY A 344 -0.68 -13.74 -12.98
C GLY A 344 -0.02 -12.45 -12.51
N ASP A 345 0.87 -12.59 -11.53
CA ASP A 345 1.72 -11.50 -11.06
C ASP A 345 2.91 -11.32 -12.02
N LEU A 346 3.05 -10.11 -12.57
CA LEU A 346 4.18 -9.76 -13.45
C LEU A 346 5.54 -9.94 -12.75
N ILE A 347 5.61 -9.65 -11.45
CA ILE A 347 6.86 -9.79 -10.67
C ILE A 347 7.27 -11.26 -10.65
N ASP A 348 6.37 -12.15 -10.25
CA ASP A 348 6.65 -13.59 -10.23
C ASP A 348 6.93 -14.11 -11.64
N TRP A 349 6.23 -13.61 -12.68
CA TRP A 349 6.50 -13.99 -14.07
C TRP A 349 7.95 -13.73 -14.50
N VAL A 350 8.45 -12.54 -14.19
CA VAL A 350 9.83 -12.15 -14.52
C VAL A 350 10.83 -12.93 -13.68
N LEU A 351 10.60 -13.06 -12.37
CA LEU A 351 11.50 -13.76 -11.45
C LEU A 351 11.57 -15.28 -11.72
N ASP A 352 10.49 -15.88 -12.21
CA ASP A 352 10.44 -17.28 -12.66
C ASP A 352 11.22 -17.52 -13.96
N GLY A 353 11.72 -16.45 -14.60
CA GLY A 353 12.46 -16.53 -15.85
C GLY A 353 11.58 -16.79 -17.08
N LYS A 354 10.27 -16.55 -16.98
CA LYS A 354 9.34 -16.66 -18.12
C LYS A 354 9.51 -15.54 -19.15
N SER A 355 10.27 -14.50 -18.79
CA SER A 355 10.59 -13.34 -19.65
C SER A 355 12.01 -13.33 -20.23
N LYS A 356 12.77 -14.44 -20.17
CA LYS A 356 14.20 -14.49 -20.54
C LYS A 356 14.55 -14.00 -21.95
N ASN A 357 13.60 -14.04 -22.90
CA ASN A 357 13.79 -13.63 -24.29
C ASN A 357 12.98 -12.37 -24.67
N ILE A 358 12.51 -11.63 -23.67
CA ILE A 358 11.74 -10.41 -23.88
C ILE A 358 12.70 -9.21 -23.94
N GLU A 359 12.63 -8.43 -25.02
CA GLU A 359 13.47 -7.25 -25.24
C GLU A 359 13.03 -6.06 -24.37
N TYR A 360 11.73 -5.94 -24.10
CA TYR A 360 11.18 -4.84 -23.29
C TYR A 360 10.10 -5.28 -22.31
N ILE A 361 10.18 -4.77 -21.07
CA ILE A 361 9.19 -5.04 -20.02
C ILE A 361 8.57 -3.70 -19.59
N TRP A 362 7.30 -3.50 -19.94
CA TRP A 362 6.52 -2.38 -19.42
C TRP A 362 6.04 -2.69 -18.01
N LYS A 363 6.49 -1.89 -17.05
CA LYS A 363 6.16 -2.05 -15.63
C LYS A 363 4.88 -1.33 -15.23
N SER A 364 4.40 -0.38 -16.03
CA SER A 364 3.29 0.50 -15.67
C SER A 364 3.44 1.06 -14.24
N ASN A 365 2.32 1.30 -13.57
CA ASN A 365 2.21 1.68 -12.18
C ASN A 365 2.27 0.48 -11.20
N ILE A 366 2.78 -0.68 -11.60
CA ILE A 366 2.76 -1.90 -10.75
C ILE A 366 3.48 -1.66 -9.42
N LEU A 367 4.61 -0.95 -9.42
CA LEU A 367 5.36 -0.62 -8.21
C LEU A 367 4.67 0.41 -7.31
N SER A 368 3.65 1.07 -7.84
CA SER A 368 2.84 2.09 -7.16
C SER A 368 1.54 1.53 -6.57
N TYR A 369 1.31 0.22 -6.67
CA TYR A 369 0.04 -0.40 -6.31
C TYR A 369 0.12 -1.11 -4.96
N LYS A 370 -0.89 -0.89 -4.10
CA LYS A 370 -0.94 -1.52 -2.77
C LYS A 370 -0.91 -3.06 -2.90
N TRP A 371 -1.57 -3.63 -3.91
CA TRP A 371 -1.59 -5.09 -4.15
C TRP A 371 -0.18 -5.66 -4.27
N THR A 372 0.72 -4.97 -4.97
CA THR A 372 2.11 -5.36 -5.15
C THR A 372 2.83 -5.47 -3.82
N MET A 373 2.66 -4.46 -2.95
CA MET A 373 3.29 -4.46 -1.63
C MET A 373 2.69 -5.49 -0.69
N LEU A 374 1.40 -5.80 -0.85
CA LEU A 374 0.75 -6.88 -0.12
C LEU A 374 1.30 -8.24 -0.56
N HIS A 375 1.46 -8.53 -1.85
CA HIS A 375 1.80 -9.88 -2.32
C HIS A 375 3.29 -10.17 -2.48
N ASN A 376 4.14 -9.14 -2.47
CA ASN A 376 5.57 -9.28 -2.71
C ASN A 376 6.43 -8.74 -1.57
N THR A 377 7.43 -9.53 -1.16
CA THR A 377 8.47 -9.08 -0.24
C THR A 377 9.29 -7.94 -0.84
N GLU A 378 9.90 -7.11 0.01
CA GLU A 378 10.78 -6.02 -0.45
C GLU A 378 11.96 -6.55 -1.29
N ASN A 379 12.50 -7.73 -0.95
CA ASN A 379 13.57 -8.37 -1.72
C ASN A 379 13.12 -8.82 -3.11
N LYS A 380 11.89 -9.34 -3.26
CA LYS A 380 11.33 -9.69 -4.58
C LYS A 380 11.18 -8.45 -5.45
N ILE A 381 10.62 -7.37 -4.88
CA ILE A 381 10.43 -6.09 -5.59
C ILE A 381 11.79 -5.53 -6.03
N LYS A 382 12.80 -5.52 -5.16
CA LYS A 382 14.16 -5.07 -5.50
C LYS A 382 14.76 -5.88 -6.65
N LYS A 383 14.72 -7.22 -6.56
CA LYS A 383 15.21 -8.11 -7.65
C LYS A 383 14.49 -7.88 -8.97
N PHE A 384 13.18 -7.68 -8.93
CA PHE A 384 12.40 -7.35 -10.12
C PHE A 384 12.85 -6.03 -10.74
N ILE A 385 13.05 -4.98 -9.93
CA ILE A 385 13.57 -3.69 -10.41
C ILE A 385 14.95 -3.88 -11.05
N GLU A 386 15.87 -4.57 -10.37
CA GLU A 386 17.22 -4.85 -10.88
C GLU A 386 17.20 -5.59 -12.23
N MET A 387 16.32 -6.57 -12.40
CA MET A 387 16.17 -7.34 -13.65
C MET A 387 15.50 -6.56 -14.79
N THR A 388 14.85 -5.43 -14.50
CA THR A 388 14.03 -4.67 -15.45
C THR A 388 14.50 -3.21 -15.59
N SER A 389 15.71 -2.91 -15.14
CA SER A 389 16.33 -1.57 -15.16
C SER A 389 17.23 -1.33 -16.38
N SER A 390 17.24 -2.25 -17.34
CA SER A 390 17.80 -2.09 -18.70
C SER A 390 16.77 -1.50 -19.64
#